data_AF-A0A2A9HK65-F1
#
_entry.id   AF-A0A2A9HK65-F1
#
_cell.length_a   1.000
_cell.length_b   1.000
_cell.length_c   1.000
_cell.angle_alpha   90.00
_cell.angle_beta   90.00
_cell.angle_gamma   90.00
#
_symmetry.space_group_name_H-M   'P 1'
#
loop_
_entity.id
_entity.type
_entity.pdbx_description
1 polymer ?
#
loop_
_entity_poly.entity_id
_entity_poly.type
_entity_poly.pdbx_seq_one_letter_code
_entity_poly.pdbx_strand_id
1 'polypeptide(L)'
;MTEAGRPIERALALARARLALLQAGGEFAGLEELDRALEAACRAAAADGRPGDEQPLGELLALQRAGDAIIAAELAATGARLRRLREGQAGNAAYRAGSEGFGGAR
;
A
#
# COMPACT_ATOMS: atom_id res chain seq x y z
N MET A 1 -22.35 30.80 5.23
CA MET A 1 -21.30 29.80 5.50
C MET A 1 -20.30 29.90 4.36
N THR A 2 -19.13 30.50 4.59
CA THR A 2 -18.10 30.61 3.55
C THR A 2 -17.41 29.25 3.39
N GLU A 3 -17.51 28.77 2.16
CA GLU A 3 -17.00 27.61 1.42
C GLU A 3 -15.54 27.14 1.63
N ALA A 4 -14.92 27.42 2.78
CA ALA A 4 -13.73 26.70 3.20
C ALA A 4 -14.17 25.41 3.88
N GLY A 5 -14.41 24.36 3.07
CA GLY A 5 -14.70 23.01 3.57
C GLY A 5 -13.71 22.65 4.68
N ARG A 6 -14.22 22.17 5.82
CA ARG A 6 -13.41 21.93 7.03
C ARG A 6 -12.15 21.17 6.64
N PRO A 7 -10.95 21.53 7.13
CA PRO A 7 -9.69 20.87 6.74
C PRO A 7 -9.71 19.33 6.81
N ILE A 8 -10.51 18.75 7.70
CA ILE A 8 -10.74 17.30 7.80
C ILE A 8 -11.49 16.69 6.60
N GLU A 9 -12.38 17.43 5.94
CA GLU A 9 -13.09 16.98 4.73
C GLU A 9 -12.12 16.78 3.56
N ARG A 10 -11.11 17.65 3.45
CA ARG A 10 -10.04 17.48 2.46
C ARG A 10 -9.23 16.23 2.74
N ALA A 11 -8.90 15.96 4.01
CA ALA A 11 -8.21 14.73 4.39
C ALA A 11 -9.05 13.49 4.07
N LEU A 12 -10.36 13.52 4.36
CA LEU A 12 -11.30 12.44 4.01
C LEU A 12 -11.38 12.18 2.50
N ALA A 13 -11.48 13.24 1.69
CA ALA A 13 -11.52 13.10 0.23
C ALA A 13 -10.24 12.41 -0.29
N LEU A 14 -9.07 12.82 0.21
CA LEU A 14 -7.79 12.22 -0.16
C LEU A 14 -7.64 10.78 0.34
N ALA A 15 -8.12 10.48 1.56
CA ALA A 15 -8.09 9.13 2.11
C ALA A 15 -9.00 8.17 1.33
N ARG A 16 -10.18 8.62 0.89
CA ARG A 16 -11.07 7.83 0.02
C ARG A 16 -10.44 7.59 -1.34
N ALA A 17 -9.82 8.60 -1.95
CA ALA A 17 -9.09 8.45 -3.21
C ALA A 17 -7.92 7.46 -3.07
N ARG A 18 -7.17 7.55 -1.96
CA ARG A 18 -6.08 6.62 -1.65
C ARG A 18 -6.57 5.19 -1.54
N LEU A 19 -7.66 4.97 -0.78
CA LEU A 19 -8.25 3.65 -0.63
C LEU A 19 -8.74 3.09 -1.96
N ALA A 20 -9.40 3.91 -2.79
CA ALA A 20 -9.86 3.50 -4.11
C ALA A 20 -8.70 3.07 -5.02
N LEU A 21 -7.57 3.81 -4.99
CA LEU A 21 -6.37 3.44 -5.73
C LEU A 21 -5.79 2.09 -5.26
N LEU A 22 -5.73 1.88 -3.94
CA LEU A 22 -5.26 0.62 -3.36
C LEU A 22 -6.18 -0.56 -3.71
N GLN A 23 -7.51 -0.36 -3.71
CA GLN A 23 -8.50 -1.38 -4.06
C GLN A 23 -8.53 -1.73 -5.55
N ALA A 24 -8.22 -0.77 -6.42
CA ALA A 24 -8.22 -1.00 -7.86
C ALA A 24 -7.20 -2.06 -8.29
N GLY A 25 -6.14 -2.28 -7.49
CA GLY A 25 -5.10 -3.27 -7.76
C GLY A 25 -4.33 -2.95 -9.05
N GLY A 26 -3.15 -2.36 -8.95
CA GLY A 26 -2.41 -1.95 -10.14
C GLY A 26 -1.13 -1.20 -9.83
N GLU A 27 -0.65 -0.43 -10.81
CA GLU A 27 0.49 0.46 -10.59
C GLU A 27 0.16 1.49 -9.52
N PHE A 28 1.00 1.57 -8.50
CA PHE A 28 0.97 2.61 -7.47
C PHE A 28 1.44 3.98 -8.02
N ALA A 29 1.29 4.21 -9.33
CA ALA A 29 1.60 5.47 -9.97
C ALA A 29 0.73 6.57 -9.35
N GLY A 30 1.38 7.60 -8.81
CA GLY A 30 0.69 8.67 -8.11
C GLY A 30 0.28 8.37 -6.66
N LEU A 31 0.50 7.15 -6.14
CA LEU A 31 0.25 6.85 -4.71
C LEU A 31 1.10 7.75 -3.81
N GLU A 32 2.38 7.92 -4.13
CA GLU A 32 3.29 8.75 -3.33
C GLU A 32 2.89 10.23 -3.31
N GLU A 33 2.40 10.75 -4.44
CA GLU A 33 1.91 12.13 -4.52
C GLU A 33 0.60 12.29 -3.74
N LEU A 34 -0.28 11.30 -3.82
CA LEU A 34 -1.52 11.24 -3.07
C LEU A 34 -1.27 11.12 -1.55
N ASP A 35 -0.28 10.32 -1.13
CA ASP A 35 0.13 10.18 0.26
C ASP A 35 0.70 11.50 0.80
N ARG A 36 1.57 12.18 0.03
CA ARG A 36 2.07 13.51 0.41
C ARG A 36 0.94 14.54 0.55
N ALA A 37 -0.03 14.52 -0.36
CA ALA A 37 -1.18 15.41 -0.29
C ALA A 37 -2.08 15.10 0.92
N LEU A 38 -2.33 13.82 1.19
CA LEU A 38 -3.09 13.35 2.35
C LEU A 38 -2.41 13.77 3.65
N GLU A 39 -1.10 13.56 3.77
CA GLU A 39 -0.34 13.92 4.97
C GLU A 39 -0.39 15.44 5.23
N ALA A 40 -0.26 16.26 4.18
CA ALA A 40 -0.42 17.71 4.28
C ALA A 40 -1.83 18.11 4.73
N ALA A 41 -2.88 17.44 4.22
CA ALA A 41 -4.25 17.68 4.64
C ALA A 41 -4.52 17.26 6.09
N CYS A 42 -3.97 16.12 6.54
CA CYS A 42 -4.03 15.67 7.93
C CYS A 42 -3.35 16.66 8.88
N ARG A 43 -2.17 17.19 8.51
CA ARG A 43 -1.49 18.26 9.28
C ARG A 43 -2.35 19.52 9.37
N ALA A 44 -2.97 19.93 8.27
CA ALA A 44 -3.88 21.09 8.27
C ALA A 44 -5.13 20.85 9.13
N ALA A 45 -5.69 19.64 9.11
CA ALA A 45 -6.81 19.24 9.96
C ALA A 45 -6.45 19.24 11.45
N ALA A 46 -5.26 18.76 11.81
CA ALA A 46 -4.77 18.82 13.19
C ALA A 46 -4.52 20.27 13.65
N ALA A 47 -4.01 21.14 12.76
CA ALA A 47 -3.71 22.53 13.07
C ALA A 47 -4.93 23.44 13.19
N ASP A 48 -6.10 23.07 12.62
CA ASP A 48 -7.34 23.86 12.72
C ASP A 48 -7.81 23.99 14.18
N GLY A 49 -7.37 23.11 15.09
CA GLY A 49 -7.48 23.27 16.55
C GLY A 49 -8.90 23.33 17.11
N ARG A 50 -9.92 23.23 16.25
CA ARG A 50 -11.32 23.11 16.66
C ARG A 50 -11.52 21.72 17.26
N PRO A 51 -12.33 21.58 18.32
CA PRO A 51 -12.82 20.27 18.72
C PRO A 51 -13.44 19.63 17.49
N GLY A 52 -12.74 18.65 16.91
CA GLY A 52 -13.18 17.97 15.71
C GLY A 52 -14.46 17.21 16.05
N ASP A 53 -15.41 17.19 15.12
CA ASP A 53 -16.44 16.15 15.19
C ASP A 53 -15.72 14.79 15.29
N GLU A 54 -16.06 13.99 16.30
CA GLU A 54 -15.45 12.67 16.50
C GLU A 54 -15.71 11.75 15.29
N GLN A 55 -16.81 11.99 14.57
CA GLN A 55 -17.24 11.19 13.44
C GLN A 55 -16.28 11.28 12.22
N PRO A 56 -15.95 12.45 11.65
CA PRO A 56 -14.93 12.60 10.62
C PRO A 56 -13.56 12.00 10.98
N LEU A 57 -13.13 12.13 12.24
CA LEU A 57 -11.88 11.53 12.69
C LEU A 57 -11.97 9.99 12.70
N GLY A 58 -13.07 9.44 13.22
CA GLY A 58 -13.32 8.00 13.20
C GLY A 58 -13.35 7.43 11.78
N GLU A 59 -13.98 8.14 10.83
CA GLU A 59 -13.99 7.73 9.43
C GLU A 59 -12.58 7.77 8.80
N LEU A 60 -11.82 8.84 9.02
CA LEU A 60 -10.46 8.97 8.50
C LEU A 60 -9.57 7.81 8.99
N LEU A 61 -9.63 7.50 10.28
CA LEU A 61 -8.89 6.38 10.87
C LEU A 61 -9.32 5.02 10.31
N ALA A 62 -10.62 4.82 10.04
CA ALA A 62 -11.12 3.60 9.44
C ALA A 62 -10.60 3.42 8.00
N LEU A 63 -10.60 4.49 7.20
CA LEU A 63 -10.05 4.49 5.84
C LEU A 63 -8.55 4.17 5.81
N GLN A 64 -7.78 4.75 6.74
CA GLN A 64 -6.35 4.46 6.86
C GLN A 64 -6.09 3.01 7.22
N ARG A 65 -6.79 2.46 8.23
CA ARG A 65 -6.65 1.04 8.60
C ARG A 65 -7.01 0.10 7.44
N ALA A 66 -8.03 0.43 6.65
CA ALA A 66 -8.39 -0.35 5.48
C ALA A 66 -7.28 -0.33 4.41
N GLY A 67 -6.69 0.84 4.14
CA GLY A 67 -5.56 0.96 3.22
C GLY A 67 -4.33 0.20 3.69
N ASP A 68 -4.00 0.28 4.98
CA ASP A 68 -2.85 -0.42 5.56
C ASP A 68 -2.99 -1.94 5.49
N ALA A 69 -4.22 -2.45 5.68
CA ALA A 69 -4.51 -3.87 5.52
C ALA A 69 -4.27 -4.36 4.08
N ILE A 70 -4.62 -3.55 3.07
CA ILE A 70 -4.36 -3.87 1.66
C ILE A 70 -2.85 -3.91 1.39
N ILE A 71 -2.11 -2.89 1.83
CA ILE A 71 -0.65 -2.84 1.64
C ILE A 71 0.03 -4.03 2.32
N ALA A 72 -0.38 -4.37 3.54
CA ALA A 72 0.16 -5.54 4.25
C ALA A 72 -0.10 -6.85 3.49
N ALA A 73 -1.29 -7.02 2.92
CA ALA A 73 -1.62 -8.19 2.11
C ALA A 73 -0.76 -8.28 0.83
N GLU A 74 -0.58 -7.16 0.12
CA GLU A 74 0.25 -7.09 -1.09
C GLU A 74 1.73 -7.38 -0.81
N LEU A 75 2.27 -6.86 0.29
CA LEU A 75 3.64 -7.15 0.73
C LEU A 75 3.80 -8.62 1.09
N ALA A 76 2.83 -9.22 1.78
CA ALA A 76 2.85 -10.64 2.12
C ALA A 76 2.81 -11.52 0.86
N ALA A 77 1.93 -11.20 -0.10
CA ALA A 77 1.83 -11.90 -1.37
C ALA A 77 3.13 -11.80 -2.20
N THR A 78 3.71 -10.60 -2.26
CA THR A 78 5.00 -10.35 -2.92
C THR A 78 6.13 -11.14 -2.27
N GLY A 79 6.21 -11.13 -0.93
CA GLY A 79 7.18 -11.91 -0.17
C GLY A 79 7.06 -13.41 -0.43
N ALA A 80 5.83 -13.95 -0.49
CA ALA A 80 5.58 -15.34 -0.83
C ALA A 80 6.00 -15.67 -2.27
N ARG A 81 5.76 -14.77 -3.23
CA ARG A 81 6.20 -14.95 -4.62
C ARG A 81 7.73 -14.97 -4.74
N LEU A 82 8.42 -14.07 -4.06
CA LEU A 82 9.89 -14.04 -4.03
C LEU A 82 10.48 -15.31 -3.42
N ARG A 83 9.86 -15.84 -2.37
CA ARG A 83 10.27 -17.12 -1.78
C ARG A 83 10.17 -18.27 -2.78
N ARG A 84 9.02 -18.41 -3.45
CA ARG A 84 8.84 -19.44 -4.50
C ARG A 84 9.84 -19.31 -5.65
N LEU A 85 10.16 -18.09 -6.06
CA LEU A 85 11.17 -17.85 -7.09
C LEU A 85 12.56 -18.33 -6.66
N ARG A 86 12.96 -18.06 -5.42
CA ARG A 86 14.25 -18.55 -4.88
C ARG A 86 14.29 -20.06 -4.79
N GLU A 87 13.21 -20.70 -4.33
CA GLU A 87 13.10 -22.16 -4.28
C GLU A 87 13.18 -22.79 -5.67
N GLY A 88 12.48 -22.22 -6.67
CA GLY A 88 12.57 -22.66 -8.06
C GLY A 88 13.97 -22.50 -8.66
N GLN A 89 14.66 -21.39 -8.36
CA GLN A 89 16.05 -21.18 -8.77
C GLN A 89 16.99 -22.22 -8.16
N ALA A 90 16.82 -22.57 -6.88
CA ALA A 90 17.60 -23.61 -6.22
C ALA A 90 17.34 -24.98 -6.85
N GLY A 91 16.08 -25.32 -7.15
CA GLY A 91 15.72 -26.55 -7.86
C GLY A 91 16.34 -26.64 -9.26
N ASN A 92 16.29 -25.54 -10.02
CA ASN A 92 16.92 -25.47 -11.35
C ASN A 92 18.45 -25.62 -11.29
N ALA A 93 19.10 -25.06 -10.26
CA ALA A 93 20.54 -25.22 -10.05
C ALA A 93 20.90 -26.68 -9.71
N ALA A 94 20.13 -27.33 -8.84
CA ALA A 94 20.32 -28.74 -8.49
C ALA A 94 20.14 -29.67 -9.71
N TYR A 95 19.12 -29.40 -10.53
CA TYR A 95 18.90 -30.14 -11.78
C TYR A 95 20.10 -29.99 -12.74
N ARG A 96 20.62 -28.77 -12.93
CA ARG A 96 21.79 -28.53 -13.79
C ARG A 96 23.02 -29.30 -13.31
N ALA A 97 23.34 -29.20 -12.02
CA ALA A 97 24.47 -29.91 -11.42
C ALA A 97 24.34 -31.44 -11.56
N GLY A 98 23.13 -31.98 -11.38
CA GLY A 98 22.85 -33.39 -11.63
C GLY A 98 23.04 -33.78 -13.09
N SER A 99 22.56 -32.97 -14.04
CA SER A 99 22.66 -33.26 -15.47
C SER A 99 24.10 -33.22 -16.01
N GLU A 100 24.96 -32.37 -15.47
CA GLU A 100 26.38 -32.28 -15.82
C GLU A 100 27.16 -33.53 -15.34
N GLY A 101 26.75 -34.11 -14.20
CA GLY A 101 27.36 -35.34 -13.66
C GLY A 101 27.04 -36.62 -14.45
N PHE A 102 25.92 -36.68 -15.16
CA PHE A 102 25.55 -37.84 -15.99
C PHE A 102 26.01 -37.74 -17.46
N GLY A 103 26.37 -36.54 -17.94
CA GLY A 103 26.78 -36.30 -19.33
C GLY A 103 28.26 -36.53 -19.66
N GLY A 104 29.11 -36.70 -18.63
CA GLY A 104 30.58 -36.77 -18.77
C GLY A 104 31.20 -38.16 -18.97
N ALA A 105 30.38 -39.22 -19.07
CA ALA A 105 30.86 -40.57 -19.35
C ALA A 105 30.68 -40.92 -20.84
N ARG A 106 31.50 -40.35 -21.71
CA ARG A 106 31.78 -40.87 -23.06
C ARG A 106 33.26 -40.71 -23.37
#